data_AF-A0A348FVL4-F1
#
_entry.id   AF-A0A348FVL4-F1
#
_cell.length_a   1.000
_cell.length_b   1.000
_cell.length_c   1.000
_cell.angle_alpha   90.00
_cell.angle_beta   90.00
_cell.angle_gamma   90.00
#
_symmetry.space_group_name_H-M   'P 1'
#
loop_
_entity.id
_entity.type
_entity.pdbx_description
1 polymer ?
#
loop_
_entity_poly.entity_id
_entity_poly.type
_entity_poly.pdbx_seq_one_letter_code
_entity_poly.pdbx_strand_id
1 'polypeptide(L)'
;MARGHISELRGILQQARNANDSGLGGTAVWIGQSVDALERTTHWMLDAVETRPADALAGATPYLRLFALATGGAYLAKKALAAMAELRAGSTDPHHGLRVASARFFAAHLATAAAGLEAAITEGAEAIGTAFGDAA
;
A
#
# COMPACT_ATOMS: atom_id res chain seq x y z
N MET A 1 -12.67 0.18 -11.63
CA MET A 1 -12.73 0.04 -10.15
C MET A 1 -11.41 0.38 -9.46
N ALA A 2 -10.27 -0.24 -9.83
CA ALA A 2 -8.97 0.00 -9.16
C ALA A 2 -8.52 1.47 -9.09
N ARG A 3 -8.65 2.23 -10.19
CA ARG A 3 -8.30 3.67 -10.22
C ARG A 3 -9.11 4.51 -9.21
N GLY A 4 -10.40 4.21 -9.05
CA GLY A 4 -11.26 4.90 -8.08
C GLY A 4 -10.83 4.62 -6.65
N HIS A 5 -10.49 3.36 -6.35
CA HIS A 5 -9.96 2.96 -5.05
C HIS A 5 -8.63 3.66 -4.74
N ILE A 6 -7.68 3.69 -5.68
CA ILE A 6 -6.39 4.39 -5.52
C ILE A 6 -6.61 5.88 -5.21
N SER A 7 -7.56 6.52 -5.90
CA SER A 7 -7.91 7.92 -5.63
C SER A 7 -8.44 8.13 -4.20
N GLU A 8 -9.21 7.18 -3.66
CA GLU A 8 -9.65 7.24 -2.26
C GLU A 8 -8.43 7.15 -1.31
N LEU A 9 -7.52 6.20 -1.55
CA LEU A 9 -6.32 6.04 -0.72
C LEU A 9 -5.46 7.31 -0.72
N ARG A 10 -5.31 7.95 -1.88
CA ARG A 10 -4.64 9.27 -2.02
C ARG A 10 -5.33 10.34 -1.18
N GLY A 11 -6.66 10.39 -1.19
CA GLY A 11 -7.42 11.34 -0.38
C GLY A 11 -7.17 11.15 1.12
N ILE A 12 -7.13 9.90 1.59
CA ILE A 12 -6.80 9.59 2.99
C ILE A 12 -5.37 10.05 3.33
N LEU A 13 -4.40 9.77 2.47
CA LEU A 13 -3.01 10.19 2.69
C LEU A 13 -2.84 11.71 2.67
N GLN A 14 -3.62 12.41 1.86
CA GLN A 14 -3.62 13.87 1.86
C GLN A 14 -4.13 14.42 3.19
N GLN A 15 -5.19 13.84 3.76
CA GLN A 15 -5.64 14.19 5.11
C GLN A 15 -4.56 13.93 6.16
N ALA A 16 -3.85 12.79 6.05
CA ALA A 16 -2.75 12.46 6.95
C ALA A 16 -1.59 13.46 6.88
N ARG A 17 -1.22 13.90 5.68
CA ARG A 17 -0.21 14.93 5.45
C ARG A 17 -0.66 16.29 5.99
N ASN A 18 -1.91 16.68 5.73
CA ASN A 18 -2.46 17.97 6.16
C ASN A 18 -2.59 18.07 7.68
N ALA A 19 -2.86 16.97 8.38
CA ALA A 19 -2.90 16.95 9.83
C ALA A 19 -1.56 17.36 10.47
N ASN A 20 -0.44 17.14 9.75
CA ASN A 20 0.93 17.52 10.12
C ASN A 20 1.28 17.26 11.60
N ASP A 21 0.81 16.13 12.12
CA ASP A 21 0.94 15.80 13.54
C ASP A 21 2.14 14.84 13.74
N SER A 22 3.04 15.22 14.64
CA SER A 22 4.25 14.48 14.97
C SER A 22 3.97 13.05 15.48
N GLY A 23 2.76 12.82 16.01
CA GLY A 23 2.24 11.52 16.39
C GLY A 23 2.15 10.53 15.24
N LEU A 24 2.02 10.96 13.98
CA LEU A 24 2.06 10.07 12.82
C LEU A 24 3.49 9.74 12.35
N GLY A 25 4.48 10.57 12.68
CA GLY A 25 5.85 10.41 12.19
C GLY A 25 5.90 10.19 10.66
N GLY A 26 6.70 9.22 10.20
CA GLY A 26 6.85 8.89 8.78
C GLY A 26 5.66 8.16 8.13
N THR A 27 4.56 7.91 8.85
CA THR A 27 3.46 7.04 8.39
C THR A 27 2.90 7.43 7.02
N ALA A 28 2.61 8.72 6.81
CA ALA A 28 2.05 9.20 5.53
C ALA A 28 3.04 9.11 4.35
N VAL A 29 4.35 9.07 4.63
CA VAL A 29 5.39 8.91 3.61
C VAL A 29 5.45 7.45 3.16
N TRP A 30 5.65 6.52 4.11
CA TRP A 30 5.79 5.09 3.79
C TRP A 30 4.54 4.49 3.14
N ILE A 31 3.36 4.86 3.63
CA ILE A 31 2.09 4.41 3.03
C ILE A 31 1.84 5.14 1.69
N GLY A 32 2.31 6.38 1.56
CA GLY A 32 2.31 7.08 0.27
C GLY A 32 3.09 6.32 -0.78
N GLN A 33 4.29 5.86 -0.44
CA GLN A 33 5.13 5.07 -1.33
C GLN A 33 4.47 3.74 -1.73
N SER A 34 3.74 3.09 -0.81
CA SER A 34 3.02 1.86 -1.17
C SER A 34 1.81 2.11 -2.08
N VAL A 35 1.12 3.24 -1.94
CA VAL A 35 0.05 3.67 -2.87
C VAL A 35 0.64 4.06 -4.23
N ASP A 36 1.80 4.73 -4.26
CA ASP A 36 2.51 5.06 -5.51
C ASP A 36 2.90 3.79 -6.27
N ALA A 37 3.47 2.80 -5.57
CA ALA A 37 3.82 1.50 -6.11
C ALA A 37 2.57 0.78 -6.64
N LEU A 38 1.48 0.75 -5.86
CA LEU A 38 0.24 0.14 -6.30
C LEU A 38 -0.27 0.76 -7.61
N GLU A 39 -0.23 2.09 -7.74
CA GLU A 39 -0.71 2.77 -8.94
C GLU A 39 0.09 2.41 -10.19
N ARG A 40 1.43 2.47 -10.12
CA ARG A 40 2.30 2.09 -11.24
C ARG A 40 2.08 0.63 -11.63
N THR A 41 2.02 -0.26 -10.64
CA THR A 41 1.81 -1.68 -10.90
C THR A 41 0.42 -1.97 -11.43
N THR A 42 -0.63 -1.28 -10.98
CA THR A 42 -1.97 -1.42 -11.57
C THR A 42 -1.97 -1.05 -13.05
N HIS A 43 -1.25 0.00 -13.45
CA HIS A 43 -1.12 0.36 -14.87
C HIS A 43 -0.40 -0.72 -15.65
N TRP A 44 0.72 -1.23 -15.13
CA TRP A 44 1.46 -2.33 -15.75
C TRP A 44 0.61 -3.60 -15.88
N MET A 45 -0.12 -3.99 -14.83
CA MET A 45 -0.98 -5.18 -14.85
C MET A 45 -2.09 -5.08 -15.89
N LEU A 46 -2.68 -3.89 -16.08
CA LEU A 46 -3.71 -3.69 -17.10
C LEU A 46 -3.16 -3.87 -18.51
N ASP A 47 -1.96 -3.36 -18.79
CA ASP A 47 -1.26 -3.59 -20.05
C ASP A 47 -0.86 -5.06 -20.25
N ALA A 48 -0.32 -5.70 -19.21
CA ALA A 48 0.14 -7.08 -19.25
C ALA A 48 -1.02 -8.06 -19.48
N VAL A 49 -2.20 -7.84 -18.91
CA VAL A 49 -3.37 -8.72 -19.15
C VAL A 49 -3.75 -8.75 -20.63
N GLU A 50 -3.58 -7.65 -21.35
CA GLU A 50 -3.91 -7.56 -22.78
C GLU A 50 -2.79 -8.08 -23.69
N THR A 51 -1.53 -7.81 -23.33
CA THR A 51 -0.37 -8.04 -24.21
C THR A 51 0.46 -9.27 -23.85
N ARG A 52 0.54 -9.61 -22.56
CA ARG A 52 1.45 -10.61 -21.97
C ARG A 52 0.77 -11.34 -20.79
N PRO A 53 -0.29 -12.14 -21.06
CA PRO A 53 -1.13 -12.70 -19.99
C PRO A 53 -0.38 -13.66 -19.05
N ALA A 54 0.69 -14.32 -19.51
CA ALA A 54 1.54 -15.15 -18.65
C ALA A 54 2.26 -14.31 -17.58
N ASP A 55 2.80 -13.16 -17.96
CA ASP A 55 3.47 -12.22 -17.06
C ASP A 55 2.47 -11.65 -16.03
N ALA A 56 1.25 -11.34 -16.48
CA ALA A 56 0.17 -10.90 -15.60
C ALA A 56 -0.20 -11.98 -14.56
N LEU A 57 -0.24 -13.26 -14.95
CA LEU A 57 -0.51 -14.37 -14.03
C LEU A 57 0.63 -14.57 -13.02
N ALA A 58 1.89 -14.43 -13.46
CA ALA A 58 3.06 -14.48 -12.58
C ALA A 58 3.02 -13.37 -11.52
N GLY A 59 2.60 -12.16 -11.92
CA GLY A 59 2.50 -10.99 -11.04
C GLY A 59 1.24 -10.94 -10.16
N ALA A 60 0.23 -11.77 -10.39
CA ALA A 60 -1.08 -11.64 -9.74
C ALA A 60 -1.03 -11.75 -8.21
N THR A 61 -0.30 -12.73 -7.67
CA THR A 61 -0.16 -12.95 -6.22
C THR A 61 0.58 -11.82 -5.51
N PRO A 62 1.79 -11.39 -5.95
CA PRO A 62 2.44 -10.25 -5.34
C PRO A 62 1.64 -8.95 -5.52
N TYR A 63 0.90 -8.80 -6.63
CA TYR A 63 -0.01 -7.66 -6.82
C TYR A 63 -1.13 -7.61 -5.77
N LEU A 64 -1.78 -8.74 -5.47
CA LEU A 64 -2.79 -8.78 -4.41
C LEU A 64 -2.21 -8.38 -3.05
N ARG A 65 -0.98 -8.80 -2.75
CA ARG A 65 -0.31 -8.42 -1.50
C ARG A 65 0.02 -6.92 -1.46
N LEU A 66 0.53 -6.36 -2.55
CA LEU A 66 0.78 -4.92 -2.67
C LEU A 66 -0.51 -4.12 -2.48
N PHE A 67 -1.59 -4.56 -3.12
CA PHE A 67 -2.92 -3.96 -2.96
C PHE A 67 -3.39 -3.95 -1.51
N ALA A 68 -3.22 -5.07 -0.80
CA ALA A 68 -3.56 -5.20 0.62
C ALA A 68 -2.71 -4.29 1.51
N LEU A 69 -1.40 -4.16 1.24
CA LEU A 69 -0.50 -3.28 2.01
C LEU A 69 -0.85 -1.81 1.85
N ALA A 70 -1.09 -1.36 0.61
CA ALA A 70 -1.48 0.02 0.33
C ALA A 70 -2.84 0.36 0.96
N THR A 71 -3.83 -0.51 0.76
CA THR A 71 -5.19 -0.32 1.30
C THR A 71 -5.21 -0.37 2.82
N GLY A 72 -4.64 -1.42 3.41
CA GLY A 72 -4.59 -1.61 4.85
C GLY A 72 -3.82 -0.48 5.55
N GLY A 73 -2.70 -0.05 4.98
CA GLY A 73 -1.94 1.10 5.46
C GLY A 73 -2.80 2.36 5.48
N ALA A 74 -3.42 2.71 4.35
CA ALA A 74 -4.22 3.92 4.26
C ALA A 74 -5.35 3.95 5.30
N TYR A 75 -6.11 2.87 5.46
CA TYR A 75 -7.18 2.84 6.48
C TYR A 75 -6.67 2.82 7.92
N LEU A 76 -5.49 2.26 8.19
CA LEU A 76 -4.83 2.41 9.49
C LEU A 76 -4.45 3.86 9.75
N ALA A 77 -3.93 4.58 8.75
CA ALA A 77 -3.65 6.01 8.87
C ALA A 77 -4.94 6.81 9.10
N LYS A 78 -6.03 6.49 8.39
CA LYS A 78 -7.36 7.09 8.61
C LYS A 78 -7.85 6.87 10.05
N LYS A 79 -7.71 5.64 10.57
CA LYS A 79 -8.08 5.31 11.95
C LYS A 79 -7.22 6.05 12.98
N ALA A 80 -5.93 6.18 12.72
CA ALA A 80 -5.02 6.96 13.57
C ALA A 80 -5.43 8.45 13.60
N LEU A 81 -5.76 9.05 12.45
CA LEU A 81 -6.24 10.43 12.39
C LEU A 81 -7.51 10.65 13.21
N ALA A 82 -8.48 9.75 13.10
CA ALA A 82 -9.70 9.81 13.90
C ALA A 82 -9.38 9.70 15.40
N ALA A 83 -8.53 8.75 15.80
CA ALA A 83 -8.11 8.59 17.19
C ALA A 83 -7.39 9.84 17.75
N MET A 84 -6.57 10.50 16.92
CA MET A 84 -5.88 11.72 17.30
C MET A 84 -6.85 12.91 17.44
N ALA A 85 -7.87 12.99 16.59
CA ALA A 85 -8.92 13.99 16.72
C ALA A 85 -9.71 13.81 18.03
N GLU A 86 -10.07 12.58 18.38
CA GLU A 86 -10.74 12.26 19.65
C GLU A 86 -9.88 12.59 20.86
N LEU A 87 -8.57 12.29 20.82
CA LEU A 87 -7.64 12.67 21.87
C LEU A 87 -7.57 14.21 22.06
N ARG A 88 -7.56 14.98 20.97
CA ARG A 88 -7.60 16.45 21.03
C ARG A 88 -8.94 16.98 21.56
N ALA A 89 -10.03 16.24 21.33
CA ALA A 89 -11.35 16.54 21.89
C ALA A 89 -11.52 16.14 23.37
N GLY A 90 -10.47 15.58 24.00
CA GLY A 90 -10.48 15.21 25.41
C GLY A 90 -10.98 13.79 25.72
N SER A 91 -11.12 12.94 24.71
CA SER A 91 -11.47 11.53 24.90
C SER A 91 -10.40 10.81 25.74
N THR A 92 -10.84 10.06 26.77
CA THR A 92 -9.96 9.28 27.65
C THR A 92 -9.92 7.79 27.28
N ASP A 93 -10.41 7.39 26.10
CA ASP A 93 -10.33 6.00 25.65
C ASP A 93 -8.84 5.59 25.54
N PRO A 94 -8.38 4.61 26.36
CA PRO A 94 -6.98 4.20 26.38
C PRO A 94 -6.50 3.58 25.06
N HIS A 95 -7.42 3.15 24.20
CA HIS A 95 -7.08 2.51 22.93
C HIS A 95 -6.66 3.50 21.83
N HIS A 96 -6.87 4.82 21.99
CA HIS A 96 -6.49 5.80 20.96
C HIS A 96 -4.99 5.79 20.68
N GLY A 97 -4.16 5.73 21.73
CA GLY A 97 -2.72 5.62 21.59
C GLY A 97 -2.30 4.37 20.82
N LEU A 98 -2.96 3.22 21.08
CA LEU A 98 -2.71 1.97 20.37
C LEU A 98 -3.05 2.10 18.87
N ARG A 99 -4.16 2.78 18.50
CA ARG A 99 -4.54 2.99 17.10
C ARG A 99 -3.46 3.76 16.32
N VAL A 100 -2.90 4.81 16.93
CA VAL A 100 -1.78 5.57 16.35
C VAL A 100 -0.52 4.73 16.26
N ALA A 101 -0.15 4.02 17.32
CA ALA A 101 1.02 3.15 17.34
C ALA A 101 0.94 2.03 16.29
N SER A 102 -0.23 1.41 16.10
CA SER A 102 -0.43 0.36 15.08
C SER A 102 -0.23 0.89 13.66
N ALA A 103 -0.72 2.10 13.35
CA ALA A 103 -0.51 2.70 12.03
C ALA A 103 0.98 2.98 11.75
N ARG A 104 1.70 3.50 12.75
CA ARG A 104 3.15 3.74 12.65
C ARG A 104 3.93 2.44 12.46
N PHE A 105 3.62 1.42 13.24
CA PHE A 105 4.26 0.11 13.14
C PHE A 105 4.07 -0.47 11.74
N PHE A 106 2.82 -0.51 11.27
CA PHE A 106 2.48 -1.03 9.94
C PHE A 106 3.23 -0.28 8.84
N ALA A 107 3.25 1.05 8.90
CA ALA A 107 3.95 1.88 7.92
C ALA A 107 5.46 1.58 7.89
N ALA A 108 6.10 1.48 9.06
CA ALA A 108 7.55 1.29 9.15
C ALA A 108 8.01 -0.16 8.87
N HIS A 109 7.16 -1.16 9.07
CA HIS A 109 7.58 -2.57 9.00
C HIS A 109 6.95 -3.36 7.86
N LEU A 110 5.73 -3.00 7.44
CA LEU A 110 4.97 -3.76 6.46
C LEU A 110 4.85 -3.01 5.13
N ALA A 111 4.59 -1.70 5.15
CA ALA A 111 4.46 -0.92 3.92
C ALA A 111 5.78 -0.80 3.14
N THR A 112 6.93 -0.95 3.82
CA THR A 112 8.27 -0.94 3.21
C THR A 112 8.47 -2.07 2.19
N ALA A 113 7.73 -3.17 2.29
CA ALA A 113 7.79 -4.27 1.32
C ALA A 113 7.22 -3.91 -0.07
N ALA A 114 6.52 -2.76 -0.20
CA ALA A 114 5.84 -2.39 -1.43
C ALA A 114 6.75 -2.30 -2.66
N ALA A 115 7.94 -1.71 -2.52
CA ALA A 115 8.88 -1.57 -3.62
C ALA A 115 9.39 -2.93 -4.14
N GLY A 116 9.67 -3.87 -3.22
CA GLY A 116 10.07 -5.23 -3.60
C GLY A 116 8.94 -6.02 -4.27
N LEU A 117 7.69 -5.79 -3.84
CA LEU A 117 6.53 -6.40 -4.48
C LEU A 117 6.30 -5.84 -5.88
N GLU A 118 6.44 -4.52 -6.07
CA GLU A 118 6.39 -3.90 -7.40
C GLU A 118 7.40 -4.54 -8.36
N ALA A 119 8.68 -4.63 -7.96
CA ALA A 119 9.71 -5.28 -8.77
C ALA A 119 9.35 -6.75 -9.10
N ALA A 120 8.87 -7.51 -8.11
CA ALA A 120 8.43 -8.89 -8.33
C ALA A 120 7.28 -9.00 -9.35
N ILE A 121 6.42 -7.97 -9.46
CA ILE A 121 5.29 -7.96 -10.39
C ILE A 121 5.74 -7.56 -11.79
N THR A 122 6.58 -6.53 -11.92
CA THR A 122 6.94 -5.95 -13.21
C THR A 122 8.12 -6.63 -13.89
N GLU A 123 8.99 -7.30 -13.12
CA GLU A 123 10.25 -7.89 -13.60
C GLU A 123 10.30 -9.42 -13.35
N GLY A 124 9.56 -9.93 -12.38
CA GLY A 124 9.67 -11.33 -11.94
C GLY A 124 9.24 -12.38 -12.97
N ALA A 125 8.46 -12.00 -13.98
CA ALA A 125 8.01 -12.92 -15.03
C ALA A 125 9.17 -13.46 -15.89
N GLU A 126 10.20 -12.64 -16.14
CA GLU A 126 11.38 -13.03 -16.91
C GLU A 126 12.11 -14.21 -16.24
N ALA A 127 12.27 -14.16 -14.92
CA ALA A 127 12.92 -15.22 -14.15
C ALA A 127 12.19 -16.57 -14.28
N ILE A 128 10.85 -16.56 -14.46
CA ILE A 128 10.07 -17.78 -14.67
C ILE A 128 10.32 -18.33 -16.08
N GLY A 129 10.28 -17.46 -17.10
CA GLY A 129 10.53 -17.86 -18.48
C GLY A 129 11.93 -18.44 -18.68
N THR A 130 12.96 -17.84 -18.08
CA THR A 130 14.35 -18.30 -18.22
C THR A 130 14.65 -19.58 -17.43
N ALA A 131 13.98 -19.80 -16.29
CA ALA A 131 14.27 -20.94 -15.42
C ALA A 131 13.38 -22.16 -15.68
N PHE A 132 12.16 -21.96 -16.19
CA PHE A 132 11.15 -23.01 -16.33
C PHE A 132 10.55 -23.10 -17.76
N GLY A 133 11.09 -22.36 -18.73
CA GLY A 133 10.58 -22.29 -20.11
C GLY A 133 11.06 -23.37 -21.09
N ASP A 134 12.05 -24.19 -20.74
CA ASP A 134 12.57 -25.27 -21.61
C ASP A 134 12.04 -26.67 -21.22
N ALA A 135 10.77 -26.76 -20.82
CA ALA A 135 10.13 -28.04 -20.53
C ALA A 135 8.62 -28.02 -20.86
N ALA A 136 8.27 -27.82 -22.14
CA ALA A 136 6.99 -28.24 -22.71
C ALA A 136 7.08 -28.35 -24.23
#